data_AF-A0A3N1XNT7-F1
#
_entry.id   AF-A0A3N1XNT7-F1
#
_cell.length_a   1.000
_cell.length_b   1.000
_cell.length_c   1.000
_cell.angle_alpha   90.00
_cell.angle_beta   90.00
_cell.angle_gamma   90.00
#
_symmetry.space_group_name_H-M   'P 1'
#
loop_
_entity.id
_entity.type
_entity.pdbx_description
1 polymer ?
#
loop_
_entity_poly.entity_id
_entity_poly.type
_entity_poly.pdbx_seq_one_letter_code
_entity_poly.pdbx_strand_id
1 'polypeptide(L)'
;MSENENKLIRNNNFDFNTLESKFRNREYKYIAEGSGRRVYDLGNGYVVKVAKNPRGFAQNKVEYDIAKNSNLQIFATVLTVSDDFRYLIMERAERIKNIYYVMNYFKVKNARELYHLKELQDIARDYELILRDLGRASNWGQIKDRPVIVDYGFTKEVRRKYY
;
A
#
# COMPACT_ATOMS: atom_id res chain seq x y z
N MET A 1 15.14 -2.57 -24.37
CA MET A 1 13.78 -2.64 -23.78
C MET A 1 12.84 -3.12 -24.86
N SER A 2 12.14 -4.23 -24.63
CA SER A 2 11.33 -4.88 -25.68
C SER A 2 9.88 -4.36 -25.66
N GLU A 3 9.22 -4.31 -26.82
CA GLU A 3 7.80 -3.92 -26.94
C GLU A 3 6.84 -4.76 -26.07
N ASN A 4 7.27 -5.95 -25.63
CA ASN A 4 6.49 -6.81 -24.74
C ASN A 4 6.40 -6.30 -23.30
N GLU A 5 7.40 -5.56 -22.81
CA GLU A 5 7.36 -4.97 -21.45
C GLU A 5 6.38 -3.79 -21.39
N ASN A 6 6.19 -3.08 -22.50
CA ASN A 6 5.24 -1.96 -22.61
C ASN A 6 3.77 -2.39 -22.76
N LYS A 7 3.50 -3.67 -23.03
CA LYS A 7 2.14 -4.19 -23.20
C LYS A 7 1.43 -4.48 -21.87
N LEU A 8 2.17 -4.63 -20.77
CA LEU A 8 1.62 -4.93 -19.44
C LEU A 8 0.80 -3.79 -18.81
N ILE A 9 0.84 -2.58 -19.36
CA ILE A 9 0.29 -1.38 -18.71
C ILE A 9 -0.84 -0.72 -19.54
N ARG A 10 -1.02 -1.11 -20.80
CA ARG A 10 -2.14 -0.60 -21.61
C ARG A 10 -3.39 -1.46 -21.34
N ASN A 11 -4.27 -0.95 -20.47
CA ASN A 11 -5.65 -1.40 -20.17
C ASN A 11 -5.90 -2.07 -18.79
N ASN A 12 -5.09 -1.81 -17.75
CA ASN A 12 -5.33 -2.35 -16.39
C ASN A 12 -5.41 -3.89 -16.27
N ASN A 13 -5.14 -4.65 -17.34
CA ASN A 13 -5.04 -6.11 -17.32
C ASN A 13 -3.63 -6.50 -16.91
N PHE A 14 -3.41 -6.56 -15.61
CA PHE A 14 -2.22 -7.18 -15.06
C PHE A 14 -2.37 -8.71 -15.15
N ASP A 15 -1.44 -9.39 -15.82
CA ASP A 15 -1.49 -10.84 -15.94
C ASP A 15 -0.88 -11.51 -14.70
N PHE A 16 -1.75 -12.02 -13.84
CA PHE A 16 -1.34 -12.76 -12.64
C PHE A 16 -0.63 -14.08 -12.96
N ASN A 17 -0.87 -14.71 -14.12
CA ASN A 17 -0.14 -15.93 -14.50
C ASN A 17 1.34 -15.64 -14.77
N THR A 18 1.61 -14.56 -15.50
CA THR A 18 2.99 -14.07 -15.71
C THR A 18 3.65 -13.71 -14.38
N LEU A 19 2.93 -13.06 -13.47
CA LEU A 19 3.44 -12.75 -12.13
C LEU A 19 3.80 -14.02 -11.35
N GLU A 20 2.94 -15.04 -11.34
CA GLU A 20 3.24 -16.32 -10.68
C GLU A 20 4.45 -17.02 -11.28
N SER A 21 4.59 -17.03 -12.61
CA SER A 21 5.76 -17.60 -13.30
C SER A 21 7.06 -16.92 -12.85
N LYS A 22 7.09 -15.58 -12.84
CA LYS A 22 8.24 -14.80 -12.36
C LYS A 22 8.56 -15.02 -10.88
N PHE A 23 7.53 -15.24 -10.06
CA PHE A 23 7.72 -15.65 -8.66
C PHE A 23 8.42 -17.01 -8.53
N ARG A 24 8.02 -18.00 -9.33
CA ARG A 24 8.65 -19.34 -9.35
C ARG A 24 10.13 -19.24 -9.77
N ASN A 25 10.44 -18.33 -10.68
CA ASN A 25 11.81 -18.05 -11.15
C ASN A 25 12.62 -17.15 -10.20
N ARG A 26 12.04 -16.67 -9.09
CA ARG A 26 12.68 -15.75 -8.12
C ARG A 26 13.17 -14.44 -8.74
N GLU A 27 12.45 -13.93 -9.74
CA GLU A 27 12.83 -12.71 -10.46
C GLU A 27 12.53 -11.42 -9.67
N TYR A 28 11.64 -11.49 -8.68
CA TYR A 28 11.25 -10.31 -7.91
C TYR A 28 12.10 -10.11 -6.65
N LYS A 29 12.51 -8.86 -6.42
CA LYS A 29 13.28 -8.47 -5.25
C LYS A 29 12.39 -8.36 -4.02
N TYR A 30 12.68 -9.13 -2.98
CA TYR A 30 12.03 -8.97 -1.68
C TYR A 30 12.32 -7.60 -1.06
N ILE A 31 11.30 -6.94 -0.52
CA ILE A 31 11.39 -5.64 0.16
C ILE A 31 11.18 -5.78 1.66
N ALA A 32 10.06 -6.40 2.06
CA ALA A 32 9.62 -6.44 3.44
C ALA A 32 8.62 -7.57 3.69
N GLU A 33 8.46 -7.91 4.97
CA GLU A 33 7.48 -8.87 5.45
C GLU A 33 6.76 -8.30 6.67
N GLY A 34 5.44 -8.39 6.62
CA GLY A 34 4.56 -8.10 7.75
C GLY A 34 3.89 -9.37 8.26
N SER A 35 3.01 -9.21 9.24
CA SER A 35 2.26 -10.33 9.84
C SER A 35 1.37 -11.05 8.83
N GLY A 36 0.76 -10.33 7.89
CA GLY A 36 -0.12 -10.90 6.87
C GLY A 36 0.51 -11.15 5.50
N ARG A 37 1.56 -10.41 5.13
CA ARG A 37 1.97 -10.22 3.72
C ARG A 37 3.48 -10.14 3.55
N ARG A 38 3.96 -10.48 2.34
CA ARG A 38 5.32 -10.16 1.86
C ARG A 38 5.22 -9.15 0.73
N VAL A 39 6.19 -8.26 0.63
CA VAL A 39 6.23 -7.20 -0.39
C VAL A 39 7.44 -7.41 -1.27
N TYR A 40 7.22 -7.35 -2.59
CA TYR A 40 8.27 -7.49 -3.59
C TYR A 40 8.26 -6.32 -4.57
N ASP A 41 9.43 -5.91 -5.00
CA ASP A 41 9.66 -4.95 -6.08
C ASP A 41 9.47 -5.65 -7.42
N LEU A 42 8.61 -5.09 -8.28
CA LEU A 42 8.39 -5.59 -9.63
C LEU A 42 9.40 -5.02 -10.64
N GLY A 43 10.24 -4.06 -10.23
CA GLY A 43 11.31 -3.49 -11.07
C GLY A 43 10.81 -2.49 -12.12
N ASN A 44 9.51 -2.18 -12.12
CA ASN A 44 8.85 -1.34 -13.12
C ASN A 44 8.05 -0.19 -12.48
N GLY A 45 8.43 0.23 -11.28
CA GLY A 45 7.73 1.30 -10.54
C GLY A 45 6.54 0.82 -9.70
N TYR A 46 6.30 -0.48 -9.64
CA TYR A 46 5.24 -1.09 -8.83
C TYR A 46 5.80 -2.09 -7.82
N VAL A 47 4.97 -2.39 -6.82
CA VAL A 47 5.20 -3.50 -5.89
C VAL A 47 4.02 -4.45 -5.92
N VAL A 48 4.28 -5.69 -5.54
CA VAL A 48 3.24 -6.68 -5.24
C VAL A 48 3.26 -7.02 -3.74
N LYS A 49 2.09 -6.95 -3.11
CA LYS A 49 1.85 -7.45 -1.76
C LYS A 49 1.21 -8.83 -1.84
N VAL A 50 1.97 -9.85 -1.46
CA VAL A 50 1.57 -11.26 -1.48
C VAL A 50 1.02 -11.65 -0.10
N ALA A 51 -0.26 -11.99 -0.03
CA ALA A 51 -0.88 -12.54 1.17
C ALA A 51 -0.32 -13.92 1.53
N LYS A 52 -0.08 -14.13 2.83
CA LYS A 52 0.43 -15.41 3.39
C LYS A 52 -0.63 -16.16 4.20
N ASN A 53 -1.69 -15.48 4.62
CA ASN A 53 -2.69 -15.99 5.57
C ASN A 53 -4.02 -15.23 5.44
N PRO A 54 -5.12 -15.71 6.08
CA PRO A 54 -6.42 -15.05 6.11
C PRO A 54 -6.39 -13.54 6.40
N ARG A 55 -5.47 -13.10 7.28
CA ARG A 55 -5.31 -11.66 7.61
C ARG A 55 -4.80 -10.88 6.42
N GLY A 56 -3.82 -11.42 5.69
CA GLY A 56 -3.26 -10.82 4.48
C GLY A 56 -4.28 -10.69 3.34
N PHE A 57 -5.13 -11.70 3.14
CA PHE A 57 -6.21 -11.63 2.14
C PHE A 57 -7.20 -10.51 2.49
N ALA A 58 -7.62 -10.42 3.75
CA ALA A 58 -8.50 -9.35 4.22
C ALA A 58 -7.87 -7.96 4.06
N GLN A 59 -6.59 -7.81 4.40
CA GLN A 59 -5.85 -6.56 4.21
C GLN A 59 -5.78 -6.15 2.74
N ASN A 60 -5.50 -7.08 1.82
CA ASN A 60 -5.44 -6.79 0.38
C ASN A 60 -6.82 -6.37 -0.17
N LYS A 61 -7.89 -7.08 0.22
CA LYS A 61 -9.25 -6.70 -0.15
C LYS A 61 -9.59 -5.28 0.30
N VAL A 62 -9.33 -4.96 1.57
CA VAL A 62 -9.62 -3.64 2.15
C VAL A 62 -8.81 -2.52 1.49
N GLU A 63 -7.51 -2.73 1.23
CA GLU A 63 -6.71 -1.74 0.50
C GLU A 63 -7.27 -1.50 -0.91
N TYR A 64 -7.64 -2.56 -1.63
CA TYR A 64 -8.24 -2.41 -2.96
C TYR A 64 -9.58 -1.66 -2.91
N ASP A 65 -10.45 -2.02 -1.94
CA ASP A 65 -11.75 -1.37 -1.76
C ASP A 65 -11.59 0.12 -1.41
N ILE A 66 -10.66 0.49 -0.52
CA ILE A 66 -10.37 1.89 -0.18
C ILE A 66 -9.82 2.64 -1.40
N ALA A 67 -8.84 2.08 -2.10
CA ALA A 67 -8.21 2.72 -3.24
C ALA A 67 -9.20 2.96 -4.39
N LYS A 68 -10.13 2.01 -4.63
CA LYS A 68 -11.15 2.13 -5.66
C LYS A 68 -12.20 3.19 -5.35
N ASN A 69 -12.53 3.39 -4.07
CA ASN A 69 -13.57 4.32 -3.63
C ASN A 69 -13.02 5.71 -3.24
N SER A 70 -11.69 5.88 -3.20
CA SER A 70 -11.02 7.11 -2.82
C SER A 70 -10.39 7.81 -4.01
N ASN A 71 -10.65 9.11 -4.15
CA ASN A 71 -9.90 9.98 -5.08
C ASN A 71 -8.79 10.77 -4.35
N LEU A 72 -8.50 10.42 -3.10
CA LEU A 72 -7.52 11.14 -2.28
C LEU A 72 -6.11 10.72 -2.66
N GLN A 73 -5.30 11.69 -3.09
CA GLN A 73 -3.91 11.44 -3.46
C GLN A 73 -3.06 10.96 -2.28
N ILE A 74 -3.50 11.17 -1.03
CA ILE A 74 -2.78 10.76 0.18
C ILE A 74 -2.54 9.25 0.27
N PHE A 75 -3.33 8.42 -0.42
CA PHE A 75 -3.06 6.99 -0.52
C PHE A 75 -2.16 6.69 -1.70
N ALA A 76 -1.22 5.75 -1.52
CA ALA A 76 -0.51 5.17 -2.66
C ALA A 76 -1.50 4.36 -3.51
N THR A 77 -1.50 4.58 -4.83
CA THR A 77 -2.50 4.01 -5.73
C THR A 77 -2.40 2.50 -5.83
N VAL A 78 -3.52 1.79 -5.67
CA VAL A 78 -3.63 0.37 -6.00
C VAL A 78 -4.12 0.26 -7.44
N LEU A 79 -3.39 -0.50 -8.24
CA LEU A 79 -3.72 -0.71 -9.65
C LEU A 79 -4.75 -1.82 -9.80
N THR A 80 -4.52 -2.94 -9.11
CA THR A 80 -5.37 -4.13 -9.21
C THR A 80 -5.11 -5.11 -8.07
N VAL A 81 -5.99 -6.10 -7.95
CA VAL A 81 -5.89 -7.21 -7.02
C VAL A 81 -6.32 -8.50 -7.74
N SER A 82 -5.74 -9.65 -7.39
CA SER A 82 -6.20 -10.94 -7.90
C SER A 82 -7.58 -11.29 -7.33
N ASP A 83 -8.34 -12.12 -8.05
CA ASP A 83 -9.71 -12.50 -7.67
C ASP A 83 -9.81 -13.14 -6.28
N ASP A 84 -8.76 -13.85 -5.87
CA ASP A 84 -8.64 -14.48 -4.55
C ASP A 84 -8.01 -13.56 -3.48
N PHE A 85 -7.74 -12.30 -3.82
CA PHE A 85 -7.05 -11.29 -3.00
C PHE A 85 -5.63 -11.66 -2.56
N ARG A 86 -5.01 -12.67 -3.18
CA ARG A 86 -3.64 -13.08 -2.84
C ARG A 86 -2.60 -12.06 -3.25
N TYR A 87 -2.77 -11.43 -4.39
CA TYR A 87 -1.82 -10.50 -4.98
C TYR A 87 -2.46 -9.12 -5.11
N LEU A 88 -1.88 -8.11 -4.47
CA LEU A 88 -2.27 -6.72 -4.66
C LEU A 88 -1.11 -5.95 -5.30
N ILE A 89 -1.39 -5.26 -6.40
CA ILE A 89 -0.41 -4.47 -7.15
C ILE A 89 -0.64 -3.00 -6.86
N MET A 90 0.39 -2.30 -6.42
CA MET A 90 0.31 -0.88 -6.10
C MET A 90 1.55 -0.11 -6.54
N GLU A 91 1.42 1.21 -6.65
CA GLU A 91 2.56 2.10 -6.90
C GLU A 91 3.65 1.89 -5.85
N ARG A 92 4.89 1.82 -6.32
CA ARG A 92 6.06 1.76 -5.45
C ARG A 92 6.34 3.14 -4.89
N ALA A 93 6.29 3.28 -3.58
CA ALA A 93 6.76 4.46 -2.87
C ALA A 93 8.16 4.22 -2.29
N GLU A 94 8.97 5.27 -2.23
CA GLU A 94 10.24 5.24 -1.53
C GLU A 94 10.02 5.18 -0.01
N ARG A 95 10.90 4.47 0.70
CA ARG A 95 10.73 4.24 2.13
C ARG A 95 11.02 5.52 2.92
N ILE A 96 10.04 5.98 3.69
CA ILE A 96 10.23 7.00 4.72
C ILE A 96 10.76 6.31 5.99
N LYS A 97 12.00 6.62 6.37
CA LYS A 97 12.63 6.04 7.58
C LYS A 97 12.21 6.75 8.86
N ASN A 98 11.88 8.04 8.76
CA ASN A 98 11.64 8.90 9.91
C ASN A 98 10.33 9.69 9.71
N ILE A 99 9.43 9.58 10.70
CA ILE A 99 8.13 10.26 10.67
C ILE A 99 8.27 11.78 10.59
N TYR A 100 9.41 12.36 11.00
CA TYR A 100 9.66 13.79 10.86
C TYR A 100 9.57 14.28 9.41
N TYR A 101 9.85 13.43 8.41
CA TYR A 101 9.63 13.80 7.00
C TYR A 101 8.15 14.14 6.74
N VAL A 102 7.24 13.28 7.22
CA VAL A 102 5.79 13.48 7.10
C VAL A 102 5.36 14.70 7.91
N MET A 103 5.84 14.84 9.14
CA MET A 103 5.52 15.98 9.99
C MET A 103 5.95 17.31 9.37
N ASN A 104 7.15 17.36 8.80
CA ASN A 104 7.68 18.55 8.11
C ASN A 104 6.84 18.89 6.88
N TYR A 105 6.46 17.90 6.08
CA TYR A 105 5.58 18.11 4.92
C TYR A 105 4.25 18.75 5.31
N PHE A 106 3.62 18.26 6.38
CA PHE A 106 2.36 18.81 6.90
C PHE A 106 2.54 20.02 7.83
N LYS A 107 3.78 20.50 8.03
CA LYS A 107 4.13 21.65 8.89
C LYS A 107 3.64 21.50 10.35
N VAL A 108 3.70 20.28 10.88
CA VAL A 108 3.34 19.95 12.27
C VAL A 108 4.58 19.63 13.09
N LYS A 109 4.53 19.90 14.40
CA LYS A 109 5.71 19.78 15.28
C LYS A 109 5.85 18.41 15.95
N ASN A 110 4.76 17.67 16.05
CA ASN A 110 4.71 16.42 16.79
C ASN A 110 3.58 15.51 16.30
N ALA A 111 3.58 14.26 16.76
CA ALA A 111 2.56 13.28 16.39
C ALA A 111 1.16 13.69 16.83
N ARG A 112 1.01 14.42 17.94
CA ARG A 112 -0.29 14.90 18.38
C ARG A 112 -0.87 15.85 17.34
N GLU A 113 -0.13 16.86 16.91
CA GLU A 113 -0.56 17.78 15.86
C GLU A 113 -0.86 17.05 14.55
N LEU A 114 -0.03 16.06 14.16
CA LEU A 114 -0.30 15.20 13.00
C LEU A 114 -1.69 14.54 13.10
N TYR A 115 -2.03 13.95 14.26
CA TYR A 115 -3.36 13.35 14.48
C TYR A 115 -4.52 14.36 14.52
N HIS A 116 -4.23 15.65 14.67
CA HIS A 116 -5.25 16.71 14.65
C HIS A 116 -5.45 17.33 13.26
N LEU A 117 -4.68 16.92 12.25
CA LEU A 117 -4.93 17.30 10.87
C LEU A 117 -6.31 16.80 10.46
N LYS A 118 -7.18 17.73 10.04
CA LYS A 118 -8.55 17.42 9.61
C LYS A 118 -8.58 16.33 8.53
N GLU A 119 -7.67 16.41 7.56
CA GLU A 119 -7.53 15.39 6.51
C GLU A 119 -7.28 13.99 7.09
N LEU A 120 -6.36 13.84 8.06
CA LEU A 120 -6.07 12.54 8.67
C LEU A 120 -7.23 12.04 9.55
N GLN A 121 -7.96 12.94 10.20
CA GLN A 121 -9.14 12.58 10.97
C GLN A 121 -10.28 12.11 10.07
N ASP A 122 -10.51 12.82 8.96
CA ASP A 122 -11.54 12.49 8.00
C ASP A 122 -11.27 11.13 7.36
N ILE A 123 -10.06 10.87 6.84
CA ILE A 123 -9.74 9.55 6.26
C ILE A 123 -9.80 8.41 7.31
N ALA A 124 -9.39 8.68 8.55
CA ALA A 124 -9.43 7.66 9.60
C ALA A 124 -10.86 7.33 10.04
N ARG A 125 -11.77 8.30 9.96
CA ARG A 125 -13.20 8.09 10.17
C ARG A 125 -13.83 7.37 8.99
N ASP A 126 -13.63 7.89 7.79
CA ASP A 126 -14.35 7.48 6.58
C ASP A 126 -13.94 6.08 6.11
N TYR A 127 -12.68 5.69 6.32
CA TYR A 127 -12.16 4.35 5.97
C TYR A 127 -11.83 3.47 7.19
N GLU A 128 -12.28 3.88 8.38
CA GLU A 128 -12.03 3.17 9.64
C GLU A 128 -10.56 2.85 9.94
N LEU A 129 -9.63 3.70 9.49
CA LEU A 129 -8.20 3.53 9.76
C LEU A 129 -7.91 3.73 11.25
N ILE A 130 -6.86 3.07 11.72
CA ILE A 130 -6.33 3.29 13.06
C ILE A 130 -5.47 4.56 13.02
N LEU A 131 -6.02 5.69 13.46
CA LEU A 131 -5.33 7.00 13.41
C LEU A 131 -3.93 6.98 14.03
N ARG A 132 -3.73 6.22 15.11
CA ARG A 132 -2.41 6.07 15.75
C ARG A 132 -1.38 5.38 14.86
N ASP A 133 -1.81 4.50 13.96
CA ASP A 133 -0.90 3.85 13.02
C ASP A 133 -0.39 4.83 11.96
N LEU A 134 -1.13 5.92 11.66
CA LEU A 134 -0.63 6.99 10.78
C LEU A 134 0.52 7.79 11.41
N GLY A 135 0.84 7.60 12.69
CA GLY A 135 2.03 8.17 13.32
C GLY A 135 3.31 7.37 13.09
N ARG A 136 3.25 6.24 12.40
CA ARG A 136 4.39 5.33 12.19
C ARG A 136 4.98 5.55 10.81
N ALA A 137 6.28 5.86 10.75
CA ALA A 137 6.99 6.08 9.48
C ALA A 137 6.84 4.91 8.49
N SER A 138 6.75 3.66 8.99
CA SER A 138 6.57 2.45 8.18
C SER A 138 5.28 2.42 7.35
N ASN A 139 4.28 3.20 7.74
CA ASN A 139 2.98 3.25 7.07
C ASN A 139 2.93 4.34 6.00
N TRP A 140 4.03 5.07 5.83
CA TRP A 140 4.20 6.10 4.82
C TRP A 140 5.32 5.73 3.84
N GLY A 141 5.17 6.20 2.60
CA GLY A 141 6.22 6.25 1.59
C GLY A 141 6.23 7.60 0.90
N GLN A 142 7.21 7.82 0.03
CA GLN A 142 7.36 9.04 -0.76
C GLN A 142 7.17 8.73 -2.24
N ILE A 143 6.30 9.50 -2.90
CA ILE A 143 6.13 9.48 -4.36
C ILE A 143 6.23 10.92 -4.85
N LYS A 144 7.22 11.24 -5.69
CA LYS A 144 7.46 12.60 -6.23
C LYS A 144 7.45 13.67 -5.11
N ASP A 145 8.24 13.45 -4.06
CA ASP A 145 8.38 14.32 -2.90
C ASP A 145 7.12 14.55 -2.05
N ARG A 146 6.10 13.72 -2.26
CA ARG A 146 4.87 13.75 -1.49
C ARG A 146 4.77 12.51 -0.59
N PRO A 147 4.55 12.67 0.74
CA PRO A 147 4.26 11.54 1.60
C PRO A 147 2.89 10.96 1.24
N VAL A 148 2.85 9.64 1.10
CA VAL A 148 1.64 8.85 0.84
C VAL A 148 1.53 7.73 1.86
N ILE A 149 0.31 7.38 2.24
CA ILE A 149 0.01 6.23 3.08
C ILE A 149 0.09 4.99 2.20
N VAL A 150 0.99 4.07 2.56
CA VAL A 150 1.25 2.82 1.83
C VAL A 150 0.65 1.60 2.51
N ASP A 151 0.25 1.73 3.78
CA ASP A 151 -0.40 0.67 4.55
C ASP A 151 -1.71 1.19 5.13
N TYR A 152 -2.80 0.84 4.47
CA TYR A 152 -4.16 1.20 4.84
C TYR A 152 -5.09 -0.01 4.83
N GLY A 153 -4.53 -1.23 4.87
CA GLY A 153 -5.28 -2.49 4.98
C GLY A 153 -5.61 -2.89 6.42
N PHE A 154 -5.03 -2.19 7.41
CA PHE A 154 -5.24 -2.48 8.83
C PHE A 154 -6.31 -1.56 9.44
N THR A 155 -7.57 -1.80 9.06
CA THR A 155 -8.74 -1.06 9.57
C THR A 155 -9.19 -1.60 10.93
N LYS A 156 -10.09 -0.86 11.59
CA LYS A 156 -10.75 -1.32 12.84
C LYS A 156 -11.45 -2.66 12.66
N GLU A 157 -12.11 -2.88 11.52
CA GLU A 157 -12.75 -4.16 11.19
C GLU A 157 -11.73 -5.30 11.07
N VAL A 158 -10.67 -5.12 10.29
CA VAL A 158 -9.61 -6.14 10.12
C VAL A 158 -8.96 -6.45 11.46
N ARG A 159 -8.70 -5.43 12.29
CA ARG A 159 -8.19 -5.64 13.65
C ARG A 159 -9.15 -6.53 14.44
N ARG A 160 -10.41 -6.13 14.59
CA ARG A 160 -11.42 -6.86 15.39
C ARG A 160 -11.58 -8.32 14.96
N LYS A 161 -11.49 -8.62 13.66
CA LYS A 161 -11.73 -9.95 13.12
C LYS A 161 -10.52 -10.89 13.21
N TYR A 162 -9.30 -10.35 13.22
CA TYR A 162 -8.09 -11.14 13.02
C TYR A 162 -7.01 -10.98 14.11
N TYR A 163 -7.13 -9.99 15.00
CA TYR A 163 -6.15 -9.65 16.06
C TYR A 163 -6.85 -9.46 17.40
#